data_AF-A0A126RD65-F1
#
_entry.id   AF-A0A126RD65-F1
#
_cell.length_a   1.000
_cell.length_b   1.000
_cell.length_c   1.000
_cell.angle_alpha   90.00
_cell.angle_beta   90.00
_cell.angle_gamma   90.00
#
_symmetry.space_group_name_H-M   'P 1'
#
loop_
_entity.id
_entity.type
_entity.pdbx_description
1 polymer ?
#
loop_
_entity_poly.entity_id
_entity_poly.type
_entity_poly.pdbx_seq_one_letter_code
_entity_poly.pdbx_strand_id
1 'polypeptide(L)'
;MQALLQPLLPGFGINIGGATSIDITREGIDKAYGLKRLSEQTGVALDKMIFFGDAIFPGGNDYPAKHLGLDTVQVRDVAETKSVVGAIAAWLV
;
A
#
# COMPACT_ATOMS: atom_id res chain seq x y z
N MET A 1 19.73 -6.98 7.56
CA MET A 1 20.01 -5.56 7.28
C MET A 1 19.01 -4.65 8.00
N GLN A 2 17.70 -4.75 7.77
CA GLN A 2 16.67 -3.94 8.45
C GLN A 2 16.85 -3.86 9.98
N ALA A 3 16.93 -5.02 10.65
CA ALA A 3 17.13 -5.08 12.11
C ALA A 3 18.44 -4.42 12.60
N LEU A 4 19.47 -4.33 11.75
CA LEU A 4 20.73 -3.66 12.07
C LEU A 4 20.61 -2.14 11.95
N LEU A 5 19.82 -1.65 10.99
CA LEU A 5 19.63 -0.22 10.75
C LEU A 5 18.64 0.42 11.73
N GLN A 6 17.66 -0.35 12.21
CA GLN A 6 16.59 0.15 13.07
C GLN A 6 17.06 0.87 14.35
N PRO A 7 18.02 0.33 15.14
CA PRO A 7 18.54 1.06 16.30
C PRO A 7 19.44 2.26 15.94
N LEU A 8 19.93 2.34 14.69
CA LEU A 8 20.86 3.40 14.24
C LEU A 8 20.15 4.65 13.71
N LEU A 9 18.88 4.53 13.33
CA LEU A 9 18.09 5.58 12.68
C LEU A 9 16.78 5.83 13.43
N PRO A 10 16.84 6.37 14.67
CA PRO A 10 15.63 6.71 15.42
C PRO A 10 14.79 7.75 14.67
N GLY A 11 13.47 7.60 14.68
CA GLY A 11 12.53 8.48 13.97
C GLY A 11 12.40 8.21 12.46
N PHE A 12 12.93 7.09 11.97
CA PHE A 12 12.76 6.64 10.59
C PHE A 12 12.05 5.27 10.52
N GLY A 13 11.15 5.12 9.55
CA GLY A 13 10.61 3.84 9.13
C GLY A 13 11.58 3.16 8.17
N ILE A 14 11.90 1.89 8.42
CA ILE A 14 12.78 1.07 7.59
C ILE A 14 11.99 -0.13 7.10
N ASN A 15 11.78 -0.21 5.78
CA ASN A 15 10.99 -1.27 5.14
C ASN A 15 11.82 -1.96 4.05
N ILE A 16 11.55 -3.24 3.81
CA ILE A 16 12.14 -3.95 2.67
C ILE A 16 11.37 -3.56 1.42
N GLY A 17 12.09 -3.07 0.40
CA GLY A 17 11.56 -2.72 -0.90
C GLY A 17 11.82 -3.84 -1.90
N GLY A 18 10.76 -4.52 -2.34
CA GLY A 18 10.87 -5.62 -3.29
C GLY A 18 11.87 -6.71 -2.86
N ALA A 19 12.69 -7.18 -3.79
CA ALA A 19 13.67 -8.23 -3.52
C ALA A 19 15.09 -7.72 -3.22
N THR A 20 15.40 -6.47 -3.57
CA THR A 20 16.80 -5.99 -3.63
C THR A 20 17.03 -4.60 -3.04
N SER A 21 16.00 -3.92 -2.50
CA SER A 21 16.16 -2.57 -1.92
C SER A 21 15.61 -2.46 -0.49
N ILE A 22 15.96 -1.35 0.17
CA ILE A 22 15.45 -0.96 1.49
C ILE A 22 15.00 0.49 1.39
N ASP A 23 13.77 0.75 1.82
CA ASP A 23 13.22 2.09 1.89
C ASP A 23 13.41 2.66 3.30
N ILE A 24 14.00 3.85 3.38
CA ILE A 24 14.19 4.61 4.62
C ILE A 24 13.41 5.91 4.50
N THR A 25 12.40 6.07 5.35
CA THR A 25 11.47 7.20 5.32
C THR A 25 11.34 7.81 6.72
N ARG A 26 10.88 9.05 6.85
CA ARG A 26 10.54 9.59 8.17
C ARG A 26 9.42 8.73 8.79
N GLU A 27 9.43 8.59 10.10
CA GLU A 27 8.37 7.89 10.81
C GLU A 27 6.99 8.45 10.44
N GLY A 28 6.02 7.56 10.23
CA GLY A 28 4.66 7.89 9.78
C GLY A 28 4.49 8.11 8.27
N ILE A 29 5.56 8.03 7.46
CA ILE A 29 5.46 8.08 6.00
C ILE A 29 5.29 6.66 5.45
N ASP A 30 4.05 6.20 5.40
CA ASP A 30 3.65 4.89 4.86
C ASP A 30 2.65 5.03 3.70
N LYS A 31 2.04 3.91 3.28
CA LYS A 31 1.00 3.94 2.25
C LYS A 31 -0.26 4.70 2.69
N ALA A 32 -0.62 4.69 3.97
CA ALA A 32 -1.76 5.45 4.45
C ALA A 32 -1.50 6.96 4.35
N TYR A 33 -0.28 7.42 4.64
CA TYR A 33 0.14 8.79 4.36
C TYR A 33 0.00 9.12 2.87
N GLY A 34 0.55 8.28 1.99
CA GLY A 34 0.45 8.48 0.54
C GLY A 34 -0.99 8.57 0.02
N LEU A 35 -1.88 7.68 0.51
CA LEU A 35 -3.29 7.63 0.11
C LEU A 35 -4.07 8.86 0.60
N LYS A 36 -3.82 9.35 1.83
CA LYS A 36 -4.41 10.61 2.30
C LYS A 36 -4.00 11.79 1.43
N ARG A 37 -2.70 11.87 1.08
CA ARG A 37 -2.19 12.92 0.17
C ARG A 37 -2.80 12.80 -1.22
N LEU A 38 -2.96 11.58 -1.74
CA LEU A 38 -3.61 11.35 -3.03
C LEU A 38 -5.07 11.82 -3.01
N SER A 39 -5.80 11.52 -1.94
CA SER A 39 -7.18 11.99 -1.75
C SER A 39 -7.25 13.53 -1.70
N GLU A 40 -6.37 14.18 -0.94
CA GLU A 40 -6.28 15.65 -0.90
C GLU A 40 -6.00 16.27 -2.27
N GLN A 41 -5.09 15.69 -3.07
CA GLN A 41 -4.68 16.25 -4.36
C GLN A 41 -5.69 16.02 -5.47
N THR A 42 -6.43 14.89 -5.43
CA THR A 42 -7.39 14.52 -6.48
C THR A 42 -8.82 14.94 -6.18
N GLY A 43 -9.13 15.22 -4.91
CA GLY A 43 -10.51 15.43 -4.45
C GLY A 43 -11.35 14.15 -4.41
N VAL A 44 -10.77 12.99 -4.72
CA VAL A 44 -11.44 11.69 -4.60
C VAL A 44 -11.42 11.29 -3.13
N ALA A 45 -12.58 11.07 -2.53
CA ALA A 45 -12.69 10.63 -1.15
C ALA A 45 -12.20 9.17 -1.00
N LEU A 46 -11.66 8.81 0.17
CA LEU A 46 -11.08 7.48 0.40
C LEU A 46 -12.11 6.35 0.27
N ASP A 47 -13.38 6.60 0.62
CA ASP A 47 -14.51 5.68 0.45
C ASP A 47 -14.96 5.52 -1.01
N LYS A 48 -14.34 6.25 -1.94
CA LYS A 48 -14.51 6.11 -3.39
C LYS A 48 -13.28 5.50 -4.06
N MET A 49 -12.31 5.04 -3.27
CA MET A 49 -11.11 4.37 -3.75
C MET A 49 -11.18 2.87 -3.48
N ILE A 50 -10.75 2.09 -4.46
CA ILE A 50 -10.42 0.68 -4.30
C ILE A 50 -8.90 0.51 -4.43
N PHE A 51 -8.30 -0.20 -3.49
CA PHE A 51 -6.85 -0.46 -3.45
C PHE A 51 -6.56 -1.92 -3.77
N PHE A 52 -5.64 -2.16 -4.71
CA PHE A 52 -5.15 -3.49 -5.06
C PHE A 52 -3.70 -3.63 -4.60
N GLY A 53 -3.38 -4.69 -3.86
CA GLY A 53 -2.03 -4.93 -3.35
C GLY A 53 -1.80 -6.39 -2.98
N ASP A 54 -0.55 -6.81 -2.94
CA ASP A 54 -0.15 -8.18 -2.67
C ASP A 54 0.14 -8.47 -1.20
N ALA A 55 0.55 -7.44 -0.46
CA ALA A 55 0.91 -7.55 0.95
C ALA A 55 -0.15 -6.98 1.90
N ILE A 56 -1.43 -7.33 1.69
CA ILE A 56 -2.56 -6.86 2.52
C ILE A 56 -2.83 -7.81 3.71
N PHE A 57 -1.90 -7.85 4.66
CA PHE A 57 -2.01 -8.62 5.90
C PHE A 57 -1.27 -7.90 7.03
N PRO A 58 -1.55 -8.17 8.33
CA PRO A 58 -0.84 -7.53 9.43
C PRO A 58 0.69 -7.60 9.28
N GLY A 59 1.35 -6.43 9.19
CA GLY A 59 2.80 -6.30 8.96
C GLY A 59 3.21 -6.19 7.49
N GLY A 60 2.31 -6.44 6.54
CA GLY A 60 2.55 -6.20 5.12
C GLY A 60 2.50 -4.70 4.78
N ASN A 61 3.27 -4.29 3.77
CA ASN A 61 3.42 -2.87 3.44
C ASN A 61 2.16 -2.24 2.79
N ASP A 62 1.18 -3.05 2.36
CA ASP A 62 -0.12 -2.60 1.83
C ASP A 62 -1.22 -2.55 2.89
N TYR A 63 -1.01 -3.20 4.03
CA TYR A 63 -1.97 -3.23 5.12
C TYR A 63 -2.41 -1.84 5.65
N PRO A 64 -1.57 -0.79 5.61
CA PRO A 64 -2.02 0.56 5.93
C PRO A 64 -3.22 1.03 5.10
N ALA A 65 -3.38 0.59 3.84
CA ALA A 65 -4.55 0.93 3.03
C ALA A 65 -5.84 0.35 3.63
N LYS A 66 -5.80 -0.91 4.10
CA LYS A 66 -6.92 -1.57 4.77
C LYS A 66 -7.24 -0.92 6.11
N HIS A 67 -6.22 -0.58 6.90
CA HIS A 67 -6.40 0.11 8.18
C HIS A 67 -6.95 1.54 8.01
N LEU A 68 -6.64 2.19 6.89
CA LEU A 68 -7.17 3.50 6.54
C LEU A 68 -8.66 3.45 6.14
N GLY A 69 -9.23 2.26 5.93
CA GLY A 69 -10.66 2.05 5.66
C GLY A 69 -11.04 2.06 4.18
N LEU A 70 -10.07 1.90 3.27
CA LEU A 70 -10.37 1.72 1.85
C LEU A 70 -10.95 0.33 1.60
N ASP A 71 -11.74 0.20 0.53
CA ASP A 71 -12.00 -1.11 -0.06
C ASP A 71 -10.69 -1.67 -0.60
N THR A 72 -10.31 -2.87 -0.15
CA THR A 72 -9.03 -3.49 -0.52
C THR A 72 -9.23 -4.86 -1.14
N VAL A 73 -8.50 -5.12 -2.23
CA VAL A 73 -8.43 -6.44 -2.88
C VAL A 73 -7.00 -6.95 -2.79
N GLN A 74 -6.81 -8.05 -2.08
CA GLN A 74 -5.52 -8.73 -2.05
C GLN A 74 -5.33 -9.54 -3.34
N VAL A 75 -4.21 -9.35 -4.02
CA VAL A 75 -3.84 -10.02 -5.29
C VAL A 75 -2.47 -10.68 -5.16
N ARG A 76 -2.21 -11.75 -5.89
CA ARG A 76 -0.93 -12.49 -5.80
C ARG A 76 0.12 -11.94 -6.75
N ASP A 77 -0.32 -11.51 -7.94
CA ASP A 77 0.55 -11.06 -9.01
C ASP A 77 -0.19 -10.18 -10.02
N VAL A 78 0.53 -9.73 -11.05
CA VAL A 78 0.00 -8.88 -12.12
C VAL A 78 -1.10 -9.57 -12.93
N ALA A 79 -1.06 -10.89 -13.10
CA ALA A 79 -2.06 -11.62 -13.88
C ALA A 79 -3.41 -11.67 -13.13
N GLU A 80 -3.36 -11.86 -11.81
CA GLU A 80 -4.56 -11.77 -10.97
C GLU A 80 -5.12 -10.35 -10.95
N THR A 81 -4.28 -9.32 -10.79
CA THR A 81 -4.73 -7.91 -10.88
C THR A 81 -5.48 -7.64 -12.18
N LYS A 82 -4.94 -8.09 -13.32
CA LYS A 82 -5.59 -7.94 -14.64
C LYS A 82 -6.93 -8.67 -14.69
N SER A 83 -7.00 -9.87 -14.14
CA SER A 83 -8.24 -10.67 -14.13
C SER A 83 -9.33 -9.99 -13.31
N VAL A 84 -9.00 -9.48 -12.11
CA VAL A 84 -9.96 -8.80 -11.25
C VAL A 84 -10.42 -7.48 -11.86
N VAL A 85 -9.49 -6.65 -12.35
CA VAL A 85 -9.84 -5.38 -13.02
C VAL A 85 -10.69 -5.63 -14.26
N GLY A 86 -10.36 -6.65 -15.05
CA GLY A 86 -11.16 -7.05 -16.21
C GLY A 86 -12.57 -7.49 -15.84
N ALA A 87 -12.74 -8.25 -14.77
CA ALA A 87 -14.05 -8.66 -14.27
C ALA A 87 -14.90 -7.47 -13.78
N ILE A 88 -14.29 -6.52 -13.05
CA ILE A 88 -14.96 -5.29 -12.62
C ILE A 88 -15.38 -4.46 -13.83
N ALA A 89 -14.49 -4.28 -14.81
CA ALA A 89 -14.80 -3.54 -16.03
C ALA A 89 -15.96 -4.20 -16.79
N ALA A 90 -15.93 -5.52 -16.98
CA ALA A 90 -16.98 -6.28 -17.67
C ALA A 90 -18.34 -6.24 -16.96
N TRP A 91 -18.36 -6.06 -15.62
CA TRP A 91 -19.59 -5.92 -14.85
C TRP A 91 -20.21 -4.52 -14.96
N LEU A 92 -19.40 -3.49 -15.25
CA LEU A 92 -19.85 -2.10 -15.38
C LEU A 92 -20.41 -1.75 -16.77
N VAL A 93 -20.15 -2.59 -17.79
CA VAL A 93 -20.67 -2.42 -19.17
C VAL A 93 -21.97 -3.20 -19.35
#